data_AF-A0A6P2FTT0-F1
#
_entry.id   AF-A0A6P2FTT0-F1
#
_cell.length_a   1.000
_cell.length_b   1.000
_cell.length_c   1.000
_cell.angle_alpha   90.00
_cell.angle_beta   90.00
_cell.angle_gamma   90.00
#
_symmetry.space_group_name_H-M   'P 1'
#
loop_
_entity.id
_entity.type
_entity.pdbx_description
1 polymer ?
#
loop_
_entity_poly.entity_id
_entity_poly.type
_entity_poly.pdbx_seq_one_letter_code
_entity_poly.pdbx_strand_id
1 'polypeptide(L)'
;MILQGTDPKLIDALSRASSLELFQLSTIIKRLLADPRRIIAVRINMNLGQTVRFLDWRDGQMRNGKVLAMKDAQVTLHEECTLREWKLPYAAVESPLATAQPIAQAAPAKPPPLKASRNDFRGGEKVSFDDK
;
A
#
# COMPACT_ATOMS: atom_id res chain seq x y z
N MET A 1 17.01 13.65 -14.52
CA MET A 1 16.06 13.43 -13.41
C MET A 1 16.05 11.95 -13.10
N ILE A 2 16.59 11.53 -11.96
CA ILE A 2 16.57 10.12 -11.54
C ILE A 2 15.28 9.94 -10.75
N LEU A 3 14.33 9.18 -11.30
CA LEU A 3 13.09 8.83 -10.61
C LEU A 3 13.46 7.86 -9.48
N GLN A 4 13.65 8.39 -8.27
CA GLN A 4 14.07 7.59 -7.11
C GLN A 4 13.06 6.45 -6.91
N GLY A 5 13.53 5.21 -7.01
CA GLY A 5 12.71 4.01 -6.83
C GLY A 5 12.30 3.27 -8.11
N THR A 6 12.69 3.72 -9.31
CA THR A 6 12.40 3.00 -10.56
C THR A 6 13.63 2.26 -11.08
N ASP A 7 13.47 0.98 -11.44
CA ASP A 7 14.55 0.11 -11.95
C ASP A 7 15.17 0.70 -13.24
N PRO A 8 16.50 0.89 -13.32
CA PRO A 8 17.15 1.44 -14.51
C PRO A 8 16.92 0.60 -15.77
N LYS A 9 16.76 -0.73 -15.65
CA LYS A 9 16.43 -1.60 -16.79
C LYS A 9 15.03 -1.34 -17.32
N LEU A 10 14.09 -1.01 -16.45
CA LEU A 10 12.74 -0.62 -16.85
C LEU A 10 12.78 0.70 -17.63
N ILE A 11 13.56 1.68 -17.18
CA ILE A 11 13.71 2.95 -17.88
C ILE A 11 14.32 2.77 -19.27
N ASP A 12 15.33 1.91 -19.41
CA ASP A 12 15.94 1.58 -20.71
C ASP A 12 14.98 0.79 -21.63
N ALA A 13 14.14 -0.09 -21.07
CA ALA A 13 13.09 -0.75 -21.86
C ALA A 13 12.04 0.26 -22.37
N LEU A 14 11.63 1.21 -21.53
CA LEU A 14 10.69 2.27 -21.92
C LEU A 14 11.28 3.24 -22.94
N SER A 15 12.59 3.51 -22.90
CA SER A 15 13.26 4.39 -23.87
C SER A 15 13.31 3.79 -25.28
N ARG A 16 13.29 2.45 -25.38
CA ARG A 16 13.31 1.70 -26.64
C ARG A 16 11.92 1.37 -27.19
N ALA A 17 10.88 1.57 -26.39
CA ALA A 17 9.50 1.30 -26.80
C ALA A 17 8.99 2.32 -27.81
N SER A 18 8.13 1.89 -28.73
CA SER A 18 7.43 2.79 -29.64
C SER A 18 6.44 3.69 -28.91
N SER A 19 6.07 4.83 -29.51
CA SER A 19 5.08 5.74 -28.93
C SER A 19 3.71 5.08 -28.72
N LEU A 20 3.33 4.12 -29.58
CA LEU A 20 2.10 3.35 -29.43
C LEU A 20 2.15 2.45 -28.19
N GLU A 21 3.25 1.73 -27.98
CA GLU A 21 3.44 0.88 -26.81
C GLU A 21 3.47 1.71 -25.52
N LEU A 22 4.14 2.86 -25.53
CA LEU A 22 4.14 3.79 -24.39
C LEU A 22 2.73 4.31 -24.09
N PHE A 23 1.94 4.62 -25.12
CA PHE A 23 0.56 5.04 -24.94
C PHE A 23 -0.30 3.92 -24.34
N GLN A 24 -0.19 2.69 -24.87
CA GLN A 24 -0.89 1.51 -24.33
C GLN A 24 -0.50 1.25 -22.89
N LEU A 25 0.79 1.31 -22.56
CA LEU A 25 1.26 1.16 -21.19
C LEU A 25 0.70 2.26 -20.28
N SER A 26 0.65 3.51 -20.75
CA SER A 26 0.09 4.62 -19.97
C SER A 26 -1.38 4.40 -19.62
N THR A 27 -2.19 3.80 -20.51
CA THR A 27 -3.61 3.53 -20.24
C THR A 27 -3.77 2.41 -19.22
N ILE A 28 -2.96 1.35 -19.34
CA ILE A 28 -2.91 0.25 -18.37
C ILE A 28 -2.50 0.76 -16.99
N ILE A 29 -1.42 1.56 -16.91
CA ILE A 29 -0.95 2.16 -15.66
C ILE A 29 -2.05 3.03 -15.04
N LYS A 30 -2.70 3.91 -15.79
CA LYS A 30 -3.82 4.73 -15.29
C LYS A 30 -4.93 3.88 -14.69
N ARG A 31 -5.31 2.80 -15.36
CA ARG A 31 -6.34 1.86 -14.86
C ARG A 31 -5.88 1.15 -13.58
N LEU A 32 -4.63 0.71 -13.53
CA LEU A 32 -4.06 0.07 -12.35
C LEU A 32 -3.96 1.03 -11.16
N LEU A 33 -3.60 2.30 -11.38
CA LEU A 33 -3.55 3.32 -10.32
C LEU A 33 -4.95 3.66 -9.77
N ALA A 34 -6.00 3.48 -10.59
CA ALA A 34 -7.39 3.66 -10.21
C ALA A 34 -8.05 2.40 -9.63
N ASP A 35 -7.32 1.28 -9.48
CA ASP A 35 -7.87 0.03 -8.93
C ASP A 35 -8.31 0.21 -7.47
N PRO A 36 -9.60 0.04 -7.13
CA PRO A 36 -10.11 0.16 -5.76
C PRO A 36 -9.36 -0.72 -4.76
N ARG A 37 -8.89 -1.90 -5.18
CA ARG A 37 -8.14 -2.82 -4.31
C ARG A 37 -6.83 -2.20 -3.83
N ARG A 38 -6.11 -1.51 -4.72
CA ARG A 38 -4.87 -0.81 -4.36
C ARG A 38 -5.14 0.38 -3.48
N ILE A 39 -6.20 1.14 -3.76
CA ILE A 39 -6.63 2.28 -2.94
C ILE A 39 -6.92 1.81 -1.51
N ILE A 40 -7.70 0.75 -1.36
CA ILE A 40 -8.06 0.19 -0.04
C ILE A 40 -6.80 -0.29 0.69
N ALA A 41 -5.88 -0.98 0.02
CA ALA A 41 -4.65 -1.50 0.65
C ALA A 41 -3.77 -0.40 1.27
N VAL A 42 -3.71 0.79 0.65
CA VAL A 42 -3.04 1.95 1.25
C VAL A 42 -3.90 2.55 2.36
N ARG A 43 -5.19 2.75 2.08
CA ARG A 43 -6.13 3.45 2.96
C ARG A 43 -6.29 2.77 4.33
N ILE A 44 -6.29 1.44 4.40
CA ILE A 44 -6.45 0.71 5.68
C ILE A 44 -5.28 0.93 6.65
N ASN A 45 -4.11 1.32 6.14
CA ASN A 45 -2.89 1.53 6.92
C ASN A 45 -2.61 3.03 7.15
N MET A 46 -3.61 3.88 6.89
CA MET A 46 -3.46 5.33 6.94
C MET A 46 -4.50 5.93 7.87
N ASN A 47 -4.06 6.81 8.75
CA ASN A 47 -4.89 7.46 9.75
C ASN A 47 -4.88 8.98 9.57
N LEU A 48 -5.98 9.65 9.94
CA LEU A 48 -6.02 11.10 10.01
C LEU A 48 -4.97 11.61 11.00
N GLY A 49 -4.25 12.66 10.63
CA GLY A 49 -3.17 13.23 11.43
C GLY A 49 -1.85 12.46 11.38
N GLN A 50 -1.77 11.31 10.71
CA GLN A 50 -0.51 10.59 10.49
C GLN A 50 0.37 11.35 9.50
N THR A 51 1.69 11.39 9.76
CA THR A 51 2.67 11.85 8.76
C THR A 51 2.98 10.69 7.81
N VAL A 52 2.82 10.94 6.51
CA VAL A 52 3.11 9.99 5.44
C VAL A 52 4.05 10.61 4.42
N ARG A 53 4.80 9.76 3.71
CA ARG A 53 5.65 10.21 2.59
C ARG A 53 4.87 10.13 1.29
N PHE A 54 4.95 11.16 0.47
CA PHE A 54 4.27 11.24 -0.82
C PHE A 54 5.20 11.77 -1.90
N LEU A 55 4.93 11.40 -3.15
CA LEU A 55 5.67 11.88 -4.31
C LEU A 55 5.05 13.18 -4.84
N ASP A 56 5.83 14.26 -4.90
CA ASP A 56 5.48 15.42 -5.70
C ASP A 56 5.77 15.11 -7.18
N TRP A 57 4.71 15.00 -7.99
CA TRP A 57 4.82 14.64 -9.40
C TRP A 57 5.46 15.75 -10.26
N ARG A 58 5.65 16.96 -9.73
CA ARG A 58 6.19 18.10 -10.50
C ARG A 58 7.71 18.03 -10.61
N ASP A 59 8.36 17.70 -9.50
CA ASP A 59 9.81 17.63 -9.37
C ASP A 59 10.31 16.19 -9.13
N GLY A 60 9.41 15.25 -8.87
CA GLY A 60 9.72 13.85 -8.60
C GLY A 60 10.32 13.64 -7.21
N GLN A 61 10.16 14.58 -6.29
CA GLN A 61 10.72 14.46 -4.93
C GLN A 61 9.74 13.82 -3.96
N MET A 62 10.28 13.01 -3.06
CA MET A 62 9.54 12.47 -1.92
C MET A 62 9.48 13.52 -0.81
N ARG A 63 8.28 13.83 -0.33
CA ARG A 63 8.03 14.81 0.73
C ARG A 63 7.18 14.20 1.84
N ASN A 64 7.27 14.77 3.03
CA ASN A 64 6.45 14.35 4.16
C ASN A 64 5.25 15.29 4.30
N GLY A 65 4.08 14.70 4.56
CA GLY A 65 2.86 15.44 4.78
C GLY A 65 1.94 14.76 5.77
N LYS A 66 1.21 15.58 6.52
CA LYS A 66 0.23 15.12 7.51
C LYS A 66 -1.12 14.90 6.85
N VAL A 67 -1.75 13.76 7.10
CA VAL A 67 -3.07 13.44 6.54
C VAL A 67 -4.13 14.35 7.14
N LEU A 68 -4.75 15.19 6.32
CA LEU A 68 -5.84 16.09 6.72
C LEU A 68 -7.22 15.48 6.48
N ALA A 69 -7.39 14.83 5.32
CA ALA A 69 -8.67 14.23 4.95
C ALA A 69 -8.46 13.01 4.05
N MET A 70 -9.36 12.05 4.17
CA MET A 70 -9.36 10.80 3.40
C MET A 70 -10.68 10.66 2.68
N LYS A 71 -10.69 10.82 1.36
CA LYS A 71 -11.86 10.62 0.49
C LYS A 71 -11.82 9.22 -0.12
N ASP A 72 -12.78 8.89 -0.98
CA ASP A 72 -12.88 7.54 -1.57
C ASP A 72 -11.67 7.16 -2.44
N ALA A 73 -11.23 8.06 -3.34
CA ALA A 73 -10.10 7.81 -4.25
C ALA A 73 -8.92 8.78 -4.07
N GLN A 74 -9.04 9.72 -3.13
CA GLN A 74 -8.07 10.80 -2.92
C GLN A 74 -7.80 11.02 -1.44
N VAL A 75 -6.60 11.54 -1.16
CA VAL A 75 -6.18 11.99 0.15
C VAL A 75 -5.78 13.46 0.08
N THR A 76 -6.14 14.20 1.11
CA THR A 76 -5.65 15.55 1.34
C THR A 76 -4.52 15.49 2.36
N LEU A 77 -3.33 15.98 1.99
CA LEU A 77 -2.16 16.07 2.86
C LEU A 77 -1.80 17.54 3.12
N HIS A 78 -1.27 17.82 4.31
CA HIS A 78 -0.62 19.08 4.66
C HIS A 78 0.89 18.87 4.58
N GLU A 79 1.56 19.52 3.64
CA GLU A 79 3.02 19.42 3.53
C GLU A 79 3.72 20.11 4.71
N GLU A 80 4.66 19.43 5.37
CA GLU A 80 5.30 19.97 6.58
C GLU A 80 6.25 21.15 6.30
N CYS A 81 6.87 21.21 5.12
CA CYS A 81 7.86 22.24 4.79
C CYS A 81 7.24 23.55 4.30
N THR A 82 6.14 23.48 3.54
CA THR A 82 5.53 24.65 2.88
C THR A 82 4.16 25.00 3.45
N LEU A 83 3.66 24.19 4.39
CA LEU A 83 2.29 24.25 4.93
C LEU A 83 1.20 24.20 3.85
N ARG A 84 1.52 23.63 2.69
CA ARG A 84 0.62 23.61 1.53
C ARG A 84 -0.31 22.41 1.59
N GLU A 85 -1.55 22.61 1.20
CA GLU A 85 -2.52 21.52 1.04
C GLU A 85 -2.35 20.84 -0.32
N TRP A 86 -2.27 19.51 -0.30
CA TRP A 86 -2.11 18.66 -1.48
C TRP A 86 -3.27 17.68 -1.59
N LYS A 87 -3.93 17.66 -2.75
CA LYS A 87 -4.96 16.67 -3.09
C LYS A 87 -4.35 15.65 -4.03
N LEU A 88 -4.09 14.45 -3.53
CA LEU A 88 -3.34 13.41 -4.22
C LEU A 88 -4.18 12.13 -4.34
N PRO A 89 -4.01 11.32 -5.39
CA PRO A 89 -4.50 9.95 -5.38
C PRO A 89 -3.73 9.14 -4.33
N TYR A 90 -4.36 8.11 -3.76
CA TYR A 90 -3.69 7.20 -2.81
C TYR A 90 -2.43 6.55 -3.38
N ALA A 91 -2.36 6.36 -4.70
CA ALA A 91 -1.20 5.79 -5.36
C ALA A 91 0.05 6.68 -5.35
N ALA A 92 -0.07 7.97 -5.01
CA ALA A 92 1.06 8.88 -4.84
C ALA A 92 1.63 8.89 -3.42
N VAL A 93 0.98 8.18 -2.48
CA VAL A 93 1.44 8.04 -1.10
C VAL A 93 2.19 6.72 -0.96
N GLU A 94 3.36 6.76 -0.32
CA GLU A 94 4.09 5.57 0.06
C GLU A 94 3.28 4.80 1.11
N SER A 95 2.92 3.56 0.81
CA SER A 95 2.21 2.72 1.77
C SER A 95 3.16 2.34 2.90
N PRO A 96 2.79 2.51 4.18
CA PRO A 96 3.62 2.15 5.32
C PRO A 96 4.03 0.66 5.38
N LEU A 97 3.34 -0.22 4.63
CA LEU A 97 3.65 -1.65 4.54
C LEU A 97 4.34 -2.06 3.21
N ALA A 98 4.56 -1.15 2.27
CA ALA A 98 5.00 -1.52 0.92
C ALA A 98 6.54 -1.53 0.75
N THR A 99 7.18 -2.59 1.22
CA THR A 99 7.95 -3.36 0.23
C THR A 99 6.90 -3.83 -0.78
N ALA A 100 7.04 -3.47 -2.06
CA ALA A 100 6.08 -3.81 -3.11
C ALA A 100 5.88 -5.34 -3.20
N GLN A 101 5.03 -5.90 -2.35
CA GLN A 101 4.55 -7.25 -2.54
C GLN A 101 3.50 -7.15 -3.65
N PRO A 102 3.66 -7.92 -4.75
CA PRO A 102 2.51 -8.22 -5.59
C PRO A 102 1.41 -8.65 -4.64
N ILE A 103 0.19 -8.15 -4.86
CA ILE A 103 -1.00 -8.53 -4.09
C ILE A 103 -0.92 -10.05 -3.93
N ALA A 104 -0.50 -10.52 -2.76
CA ALA A 104 -0.55 -11.92 -2.45
C ALA A 104 -2.03 -12.20 -2.54
N GLN A 105 -2.44 -12.99 -3.54
CA GLN A 105 -3.74 -13.64 -3.50
C GLN A 105 -3.86 -14.13 -2.07
N ALA A 106 -4.88 -13.66 -1.35
CA ALA A 106 -5.06 -13.98 0.05
C ALA A 106 -4.91 -15.50 0.18
N ALA A 107 -3.76 -15.94 0.68
CA ALA A 107 -3.59 -17.33 1.04
C ALA A 107 -4.73 -17.59 2.03
N PRO A 108 -5.51 -18.68 1.87
CA PRO A 108 -6.61 -18.96 2.77
C PRO A 108 -6.06 -18.87 4.19
N ALA A 109 -6.57 -17.89 4.95
CA ALA A 109 -6.12 -17.64 6.30
C ALA A 109 -6.23 -18.96 7.05
N LYS A 110 -5.09 -19.44 7.54
CA LYS A 110 -5.01 -20.67 8.34
C LYS A 110 -6.07 -20.54 9.44
N PRO A 111 -7.03 -21.47 9.56
CA PRO A 111 -8.09 -21.33 10.56
C PRO A 111 -7.44 -21.15 11.94
N PRO A 112 -7.97 -20.23 12.78
CA PRO A 112 -7.47 -20.08 14.14
C PRO A 112 -7.50 -21.44 14.84
N PRO A 113 -6.53 -21.74 15.71
CA PRO A 113 -6.53 -23.01 16.42
C PRO A 113 -7.86 -23.13 17.17
N LEU A 114 -8.61 -24.19 16.84
CA LEU A 114 -9.84 -24.56 17.51
C LEU A 114 -9.53 -24.64 19.01
N LYS A 115 -10.19 -23.80 19.80
CA LYS A 115 -10.15 -23.93 21.26
C LYS A 115 -10.68 -25.33 21.57
N ALA A 116 -9.85 -26.15 22.23
CA ALA A 116 -10.25 -27.50 22.65
C ALA A 116 -11.58 -27.41 23.41
N SER A 117 -12.59 -28.09 22.88
CA SER A 117 -13.90 -28.17 23.52
C SER A 117 -13.87 -29.31 24.54
N ARG A 118 -14.78 -29.27 25.51
CA ARG A 118 -14.90 -30.30 26.56
C ARG A 118 -14.99 -31.73 26.01
N ASN A 119 -15.42 -31.90 24.76
CA ASN A 119 -15.56 -33.18 24.08
C ASN A 119 -14.23 -33.75 23.53
N ASP A 120 -13.14 -32.97 23.59
CA ASP A 120 -11.82 -33.37 23.09
C ASP A 120 -10.98 -34.13 24.12
N PHE A 121 -11.39 -34.15 25.40
CA PHE A 121 -10.66 -34.83 26.46
C PHE A 121 -11.28 -36.18 26.81
N ARG A 122 -10.46 -37.23 26.89
CA ARG A 122 -10.88 -38.56 27.37
C ARG A 122 -10.28 -38.86 28.74
N GLY A 123 -11.03 -39.59 29.58
CA GLY A 123 -10.56 -39.99 30.90
C GLY A 123 -9.27 -40.82 30.82
N GLY A 124 -8.19 -40.30 31.39
CA GLY A 124 -6.84 -40.88 31.33
C GLY A 124 -5.78 -39.97 30.70
N GLU A 125 -6.21 -38.87 30.05
CA GLU A 125 -5.31 -37.88 29.46
C GLU A 125 -4.72 -36.94 30.52
N LYS A 126 -3.39 -36.82 30.55
CA LYS A 126 -2.69 -35.88 31.43
C LYS A 126 -2.55 -34.53 30.72
N VAL A 127 -3.27 -33.54 31.23
CA VAL A 127 -3.16 -32.14 30.81
C VAL A 127 -2.36 -31.34 31.85
N SER A 128 -1.51 -30.45 31.35
CA SER A 128 -0.74 -29.51 32.15
C SER A 128 -1.51 -28.20 32.30
N PHE A 129 -1.57 -27.67 33.53
CA PHE A 129 -2.09 -26.34 33.80
C PHE A 129 -0.92 -25.39 33.99
N ASP A 130 -0.93 -24.29 33.24
CA ASP A 130 -0.04 -23.16 33.46
C ASP A 130 -0.84 -22.11 34.23
N ASP A 131 -0.54 -21.96 35.51
CA ASP A 131 -1.11 -20.92 36.37
C ASP A 131 -0.16 -19.72 36.34
N LYS A 132 -0.71 -18.52 36.14
CA LYS A 132 0.06 -17.30 35.89
C LYS A 132 0.25 -16.47 37.15
#